data_AF-B4UZW5-F1
#
_entry.id   AF-B4UZW5-F1
#
_cell.length_a   1.000
_cell.length_b   1.000
_cell.length_c   1.000
_cell.angle_alpha   90.00
_cell.angle_beta   90.00
_cell.angle_gamma   90.00
#
_symmetry.space_group_name_H-M   'P 1'
#
loop_
_entity.id
_entity.type
_entity.pdbx_description
1 polymer ?
#
loop_
_entity_poly.entity_id
_entity_poly.type
_entity_poly.pdbx_seq_one_letter_code
_entity_poly.pdbx_strand_id
1 'polypeptide(L)' 'MYEITYLGGDDPSTCRVAAAEVAGLIEQAGSVGATILIRPYARPATGRDATAAGKGAGQS' A
#
# COMPACT_ATOMS: atom_id res chain seq x y z
N MET A 1 -5.08 2.31 0.04
CA MET A 1 -4.49 0.97 0.21
C MET A 1 -3.08 1.15 0.76
N TYR A 2 -2.63 0.22 1.59
CA TYR A 2 -1.27 0.20 2.10
C TYR A 2 -0.60 -1.12 1.72
N GLU A 3 0.70 -1.06 1.48
CA GLU A 3 1.57 -2.22 1.38
C GLU A 3 2.29 -2.40 2.72
N ILE A 4 2.21 -3.60 3.28
CA ILE A 4 2.79 -3.97 4.56
C ILE A 4 3.90 -4.99 4.29
N THR A 5 5.10 -4.74 4.80
CA THR A 5 6.22 -5.66 4.75
C THR A 5 6.57 -6.13 6.16
N TYR A 6 6.55 -7.43 6.40
CA TYR A 6 6.91 -8.03 7.70
C TYR A 6 8.41 -8.28 7.76
N LEU A 7 9.06 -7.73 8.78
CA LEU A 7 10.49 -7.86 9.04
C LEU A 7 10.68 -8.76 10.27
N GLY A 8 11.04 -10.02 10.05
CA GLY A 8 11.18 -10.97 11.16
C GLY A 8 11.51 -12.42 10.80
N GLY A 9 11.82 -12.74 9.55
CA GLY A 9 12.26 -14.07 9.10
C GLY A 9 13.29 -13.97 7.99
N ASP A 10 13.84 -15.13 7.56
CA ASP A 10 14.82 -15.19 6.46
C ASP A 10 14.27 -14.60 5.14
N ASP A 11 12.93 -14.64 4.96
CA ASP A 11 12.25 -14.05 3.81
C ASP A 11 11.23 -12.97 4.25
N PRO A 12 11.48 -11.69 3.93
CA PRO A 12 10.50 -10.64 4.15
C PRO A 12 9.27 -10.86 3.27
N SER A 13 8.09 -10.97 3.89
CA SER A 13 6.82 -11.11 3.17
C SER A 13 6.11 -9.76 3.03
N THR A 14 5.40 -9.57 1.92
CA THR A 14 4.68 -8.32 1.63
C THR A 14 3.23 -8.59 1.24
N CYS A 15 2.29 -7.84 1.79
CA CYS A 15 0.87 -7.89 1.44
C CYS A 15 0.26 -6.50 1.26
N ARG A 16 -0.95 -6.43 0.70
CA ARG A 16 -1.70 -5.18 0.50
C ARG A 16 -3.02 -5.23 1.25
N VAL A 17 -3.33 -4.16 1.96
CA VAL A 17 -4.50 -4.08 2.85
C VAL A 17 -5.23 -2.74 2.72
N ALA A 18 -6.50 -2.75 3.11
CA ALA A 18 -7.29 -1.52 3.19
C ALA A 18 -6.80 -0.63 4.35
N ALA A 19 -7.04 0.67 4.26
CA ALA A 19 -6.63 1.62 5.30
C ALA A 19 -7.26 1.28 6.67
N ALA A 20 -8.50 0.80 6.67
CA ALA A 20 -9.21 0.41 7.88
C ALA A 20 -8.58 -0.80 8.61
N GLU A 21 -7.80 -1.63 7.91
CA GLU A 21 -7.19 -2.83 8.48
C GLU A 21 -5.81 -2.55 9.10
N VAL A 22 -5.20 -1.41 8.80
CA VAL A 22 -3.82 -1.08 9.20
C VAL A 22 -3.65 -1.03 10.71
N ALA A 23 -4.61 -0.44 11.44
CA ALA A 23 -4.54 -0.31 12.89
C ALA A 23 -4.43 -1.68 13.59
N GLY A 24 -5.25 -2.66 13.17
CA GLY A 24 -5.23 -4.01 13.73
C GLY A 24 -3.91 -4.75 13.45
N LEU A 25 -3.28 -4.52 12.30
CA LEU A 25 -1.98 -5.11 11.98
C LEU A 25 -0.84 -4.53 12.84
N ILE A 26 -0.91 -3.24 13.17
CA ILE A 26 0.06 -2.60 14.07
C ILE A 26 -0.06 -3.20 15.48
N GLU A 27 -1.28 -3.34 16.00
CA GLU A 27 -1.52 -3.95 17.31
C GLU A 27 -1.05 -5.40 17.34
N GLN A 28 -1.38 -6.18 16.30
CA GLN A 28 -0.95 -7.57 16.17
C GLN A 28 0.58 -7.68 16.15
N ALA A 29 1.27 -6.89 15.33
CA ALA A 29 2.73 -6.90 15.27
C ALA A 29 3.37 -6.54 16.62
N GLY A 30 2.83 -5.52 17.31
CA GLY A 30 3.26 -5.11 18.64
C GLY A 30 3.09 -6.22 19.69
N SER A 31 1.99 -6.98 19.63
CA SER A 31 1.72 -8.06 20.59
C SER A 31 2.70 -9.23 20.53
N VAL A 32 3.38 -9.43 19.40
CA VAL A 32 4.36 -10.51 19.20
C VAL A 32 5.80 -10.00 19.02
N GLY A 33 6.03 -8.70 19.19
CA GLY A 33 7.35 -8.09 19.03
C GLY A 33 7.89 -8.11 17.58
N ALA A 34 7.01 -8.18 16.59
CA ALA A 34 7.38 -8.14 15.18
C ALA A 34 7.56 -6.71 14.68
N THR A 35 8.46 -6.52 13.73
CA THR A 35 8.63 -5.23 13.04
C THR A 35 7.89 -5.27 11.69
N ILE A 36 7.13 -4.22 11.39
CA ILE A 36 6.46 -4.07 10.09
C ILE A 36 6.80 -2.71 9.46
N LEU A 37 6.93 -2.68 8.14
CA LEU A 37 7.00 -1.44 7.34
C LEU A 37 5.67 -1.22 6.64
N ILE A 38 5.17 0.02 6.69
CA ILE A 38 3.88 0.40 6.13
C ILE A 38 4.11 1.51 5.10
N ARG A 39 3.66 1.30 3.86
CA ARG A 39 3.83 2.27 2.77
C ARG A 39 2.50 2.49 2.05
N PRO A 40 2.14 3.73 1.66
CA PRO A 40 0.99 3.96 0.80
C PRO A 40 1.16 3.19 -0.52
N TYR A 41 0.10 2.51 -0.96
CA TYR A 41 0.08 1.81 -2.24
C TYR A 41 -0.92 2.48 -3.19
N ALA A 42 -0.39 3.03 -4.28
CA ALA A 42 -1.18 3.42 -5.44
C ALA A 42 -1.10 2.29 -6.48
N ARG A 43 -2.27 1.78 -6.90
CA ARG A 43 -2.30 0.82 -8.00
C ARG A 43 -1.77 1.52 -9.27
N PRO A 44 -0.84 0.90 -10.02
CA PRO A 44 -0.47 1.43 -11.33
C PRO A 44 -1.74 1.61 -12.17
N ALA A 45 -1.92 2.80 -12.74
CA ALA A 45 -3.02 3.04 -13.67
C ALA A 45 -2.85 2.09 -14.86
N THR A 46 -3.74 1.10 -14.99
CA THR A 46 -3.78 0.28 -16.20
C THR A 46 -4.33 1.18 -17.32
N GLY A 47 -3.79 1.07 -18.53
CA GLY A 47 -3.94 2.08 -19.60
C GLY A 47 -5.37 2.48 -20.01
N ARG A 48 -6.43 1.85 -19.49
CA ARG A 48 -7.81 2.35 -19.62
C ARG A 48 -8.07 3.59 -18.76
N ASP A 49 -7.50 3.68 -17.56
CA ASP A 49 -7.69 4.79 -16.62
C ASP A 49 -6.80 6.01 -16.92
N ALA A 50 -5.70 5.81 -17.66
CA ALA A 50 -4.78 6.90 -18.05
C ALA A 50 -5.44 7.94 -18.97
N THR A 51 -6.53 7.58 -19.66
CA THR A 51 -7.22 8.45 -20.63
C THR A 51 -8.03 9.58 -19.98
N ALA A 52 -8.36 9.47 -18.69
CA ALA A 52 -9.16 10.47 -17.98
C ALA A 52 -8.30 11.61 -17.37
N ALA A 53 -6.99 11.41 -17.20
CA ALA A 53 -6.10 12.41 -16.61
C ALA A 53 -5.42 13.33 -17.64
N GLY A 54 -5.57 13.06 -18.95
CA GLY A 54 -4.87 13.77 -20.03
C GLY A 54 -5.69 14.79 -20.83
N LYS A 55 -6.97 15.03 -20.50
CA LYS A 55 -7.81 16.04 -21.18
C LYS A 55 -8.07 17.23 -20.27
N GLY A 56 -7.04 18.04 -20.07
CA GLY A 56 -7.13 19.24 -19.24
C GLY A 56 -5.91 20.16 -19.31
N ALA A 57 -5.17 20.19 -20.42
CA ALA A 57 -4.13 21.19 -20.65
C ALA A 57 -4.01 21.45 -22.16
N GLY A 58 -4.46 22.63 -22.60
CA GLY A 58 -4.34 23.09 -23.97
C GLY A 58 -5.64 23.63 -24.58
N GLN A 59 -6.24 24.63 -23.94
CA GLN A 59 -7.06 25.62 -24.64
C GLN A 59 -6.19 26.86 -24.90
N SER A 60 -6.46 27.48 -26.07
CA SER A 60 -5.98 28.78 -26.58
C SER A 60 -4.72 28.77 -27.42
#